data_AF-A0A965HYC1-F1
#
_entry.id   AF-A0A965HYC1-F1
#
_cell.length_a   1.000
_cell.length_b   1.000
_cell.length_c   1.000
_cell.angle_alpha   90.00
_cell.angle_beta   90.00
_cell.angle_gamma   90.00
#
_symmetry.space_group_name_H-M   'P 1'
#
loop_
_entity.id
_entity.type
_entity.pdbx_description
1 polymer ?
#
loop_
_entity_poly.entity_id
_entity_poly.type
_entity_poly.pdbx_seq_one_letter_code
_entity_poly.pdbx_strand_id
1 'polypeptide(L)'
;MNFLQPQTARVLPQSLLMMGIVQCWRSSNKWVGEFEQRFAGRFTMRPGQSFYRYTKNPANNSIDVENALDEFLEDRGTLASFSELYLQGEAMLKPHPLIAYGSHSVNHYVMSSLSEQEQWREIEENRRFLNSFENVQTTDVFSVPFGGERDYNDATMQLAVEAGHSALLLSRGMIQKGEHVDRGVLPEIDRLMPRTSSAEGLHSFLFDKAAV
;
A
#
# COMPACT_ATOMS: atom_id res chain seq x y z
N MET A 1 40.44 -20.18 4.57
CA MET A 1 39.27 -19.85 5.41
C MET A 1 38.61 -18.66 4.76
N ASN A 2 37.44 -18.89 4.16
CA ASN A 2 36.74 -17.89 3.35
C ASN A 2 36.02 -16.86 4.24
N PHE A 3 36.09 -15.62 3.77
CA PHE A 3 35.48 -14.42 4.31
C PHE A 3 33.96 -14.56 4.44
N LEU A 4 33.42 -14.29 5.64
CA LEU A 4 32.02 -13.94 5.79
C LEU A 4 31.91 -12.42 5.59
N GLN A 5 31.48 -12.03 4.39
CA GLN A 5 30.97 -10.69 4.15
C GLN A 5 29.64 -10.52 4.91
N PRO A 6 29.36 -9.37 5.54
CA PRO A 6 28.04 -9.09 6.09
C PRO A 6 27.07 -8.92 4.92
N GLN A 7 25.99 -9.71 4.92
CA GLN A 7 24.90 -9.53 3.99
C GLN A 7 24.24 -8.17 4.23
N THR A 8 24.01 -7.49 3.12
CA THR A 8 23.37 -6.18 2.94
C THR A 8 22.19 -5.93 3.89
N ALA A 9 22.23 -4.81 4.60
CA ALA A 9 21.04 -4.17 5.17
C ALA A 9 20.00 -4.01 4.05
N ARG A 10 18.89 -4.74 4.14
CA ARG A 10 17.78 -4.60 3.18
C ARG A 10 17.15 -3.24 3.44
N VAL A 11 17.38 -2.33 2.50
CA VAL A 11 16.69 -1.04 2.39
C VAL A 11 15.19 -1.35 2.36
N LEU A 12 14.43 -0.67 3.22
CA LEU A 12 12.96 -0.71 3.21
C LEU A 12 12.43 -0.42 1.81
N PRO A 13 11.26 -0.96 1.43
CA PRO A 13 10.70 -0.77 0.10
C PRO A 13 10.57 0.72 -0.26
N GLN A 14 11.18 1.11 -1.38
CA GLN A 14 11.23 2.48 -1.93
C GLN A 14 9.84 3.06 -2.21
N SER A 15 8.80 2.23 -2.23
CA SER A 15 7.45 2.62 -2.58
C SER A 15 6.73 3.50 -1.54
N LEU A 16 7.14 3.41 -0.27
CA LEU A 16 6.69 4.32 0.79
C LEU A 16 7.22 5.73 0.57
N LEU A 17 8.42 5.86 -0.03
CA LEU A 17 9.01 7.11 -0.53
C LEU A 17 8.10 7.72 -1.62
N MET A 18 7.53 6.87 -2.48
CA MET A 18 6.60 7.25 -3.55
C MET A 18 5.34 7.94 -3.01
N MET A 19 4.80 7.50 -1.87
CA MET A 19 3.65 8.17 -1.24
C MET A 19 3.98 9.59 -0.77
N GLY A 20 5.16 9.78 -0.17
CA GLY A 20 5.64 11.09 0.29
C GLY A 20 5.98 12.02 -0.88
N ILE A 21 6.67 11.51 -1.90
CA ILE A 21 7.13 12.27 -3.07
C ILE A 21 5.95 12.72 -3.92
N VAL A 22 5.01 11.82 -4.26
CA VAL A 22 3.83 12.18 -5.06
C VAL A 22 2.94 13.17 -4.29
N GLN A 23 2.86 13.07 -2.96
CA GLN A 23 2.11 14.01 -2.14
C GLN A 23 2.81 15.39 -2.05
N CYS A 24 4.15 15.43 -1.97
CA CYS A 24 4.95 16.66 -2.01
C CYS A 24 4.94 17.34 -3.38
N TRP A 25 4.85 16.57 -4.47
CA TRP A 25 4.77 17.12 -5.83
C TRP A 25 3.44 17.79 -6.15
N ARG A 26 2.40 17.56 -5.33
CA ARG A 26 1.13 18.33 -5.42
C ARG A 26 1.36 19.84 -5.30
N SER A 27 2.50 20.25 -4.73
CA SER A 27 2.90 21.65 -4.55
C SER A 27 3.79 22.19 -5.68
N SER A 28 4.34 21.34 -6.55
CA SER A 28 5.27 21.73 -7.63
C SER A 28 4.78 21.25 -9.00
N ASN A 29 3.90 22.04 -9.62
CA ASN A 29 3.37 21.77 -10.97
C ASN A 29 4.46 21.59 -12.04
N LYS A 30 5.67 22.10 -11.80
CA LYS A 30 6.79 21.99 -12.74
C LYS A 30 7.28 20.55 -12.92
N TRP A 31 7.51 19.83 -11.82
CA TRP A 31 8.08 18.47 -11.89
C TRP A 31 7.09 17.46 -12.44
N VAL A 32 5.81 17.61 -12.08
CA VAL A 32 4.72 16.83 -12.68
C VAL A 32 4.68 17.02 -14.19
N GLY A 33 4.71 18.28 -14.66
CA GLY A 33 4.70 18.57 -16.10
C GLY A 33 5.92 18.02 -16.85
N GLU A 34 7.12 18.12 -16.26
CA GLU A 34 8.34 17.53 -16.84
C GLU A 34 8.28 16.00 -16.89
N PHE A 35 7.76 15.36 -15.85
CA PHE A 35 7.57 13.91 -15.81
C PHE A 35 6.58 13.46 -16.89
N GLU A 36 5.41 14.12 -16.95
CA GLU A 36 4.36 13.81 -17.92
C GLU A 36 4.84 14.02 -19.36
N GLN A 37 5.68 15.03 -19.60
CA GLN A 37 6.30 15.26 -20.90
C GLN A 37 7.29 14.15 -21.26
N ARG A 38 8.15 13.73 -20.31
CA ARG A 38 9.16 12.69 -20.55
C ARG A 38 8.54 11.33 -20.82
N PHE A 39 7.53 10.95 -20.04
CA PHE A 39 6.87 9.64 -20.14
C PHE A 39 5.53 9.73 -20.87
N ALA A 40 5.39 10.70 -21.77
CA ALA A 40 4.17 10.90 -22.56
C ALA A 40 3.80 9.60 -23.32
N GLY A 41 2.55 9.18 -23.17
CA GLY A 41 2.04 7.96 -23.81
C GLY A 41 2.39 6.65 -23.10
N ARG A 42 3.24 6.65 -22.07
CA ARG A 42 3.54 5.46 -21.27
C ARG A 42 2.41 5.09 -20.29
N PHE A 43 1.67 6.10 -19.83
CA PHE A 43 0.61 5.93 -18.85
C PHE A 43 -0.73 6.46 -19.37
N THR A 44 -1.80 5.76 -18.99
CA THR A 44 -3.18 6.15 -19.25
C THR A 44 -3.61 7.26 -18.28
N MET A 45 -3.77 8.47 -18.81
CA MET A 45 -4.29 9.62 -18.09
C MET A 45 -5.63 10.06 -18.69
N ARG A 46 -6.70 10.14 -17.87
CA ARG A 46 -7.98 10.70 -18.32
C ARG A 46 -7.97 12.23 -18.19
N PRO A 47 -8.69 12.97 -19.06
CA PRO A 47 -8.81 14.42 -18.93
C PRO A 47 -9.25 14.85 -17.53
N GLY A 48 -8.54 15.81 -16.93
CA GLY A 48 -8.83 16.34 -15.60
C GLY A 48 -8.42 15.45 -14.42
N GLN A 49 -7.76 14.31 -14.65
CA GLN A 49 -7.15 13.55 -13.56
C GLN A 49 -5.89 14.23 -13.05
N SER A 50 -5.71 14.26 -11.73
CA SER A 50 -4.47 14.72 -11.11
C SER A 50 -3.38 13.66 -11.24
N PHE A 51 -2.12 14.07 -11.16
CA PHE A 51 -0.95 13.18 -11.15
C PHE A 51 -1.10 11.96 -10.22
N TYR A 52 -1.42 12.21 -8.94
CA TYR A 52 -1.70 11.15 -7.96
C TYR A 52 -2.81 10.17 -8.39
N ARG A 53 -3.86 10.66 -9.04
CA ARG A 53 -5.03 9.84 -9.36
C ARG A 53 -4.79 8.91 -10.54
N TYR A 54 -4.08 9.38 -11.57
CA TYR A 54 -3.80 8.50 -12.71
C TYR A 54 -2.66 7.52 -12.38
N THR A 55 -1.65 7.93 -11.62
CA THR A 55 -0.55 7.04 -11.19
C THR A 55 -1.02 5.92 -10.25
N LYS A 56 -2.18 6.08 -9.61
CA LYS A 56 -2.86 5.04 -8.81
C LYS A 56 -4.08 4.44 -9.51
N ASN A 57 -4.19 4.60 -10.82
CA ASN A 57 -5.24 3.95 -11.61
C ASN A 57 -4.79 2.53 -11.97
N PRO A 58 -5.64 1.50 -11.81
CA PRO A 58 -5.31 0.12 -12.19
C PRO A 58 -4.85 -0.05 -13.65
N ALA A 59 -5.23 0.85 -14.54
CA ALA A 59 -4.76 0.86 -15.93
C ALA A 59 -3.27 1.18 -16.08
N ASN A 60 -2.60 1.64 -15.02
CA ASN A 60 -1.18 1.94 -14.99
C ASN A 60 -0.53 1.02 -13.96
N ASN A 61 0.27 0.06 -14.43
CA ASN A 61 0.99 -0.86 -13.56
C ASN A 61 1.86 -0.07 -12.57
N SER A 62 1.70 -0.35 -11.28
CA SER A 62 2.37 0.43 -10.21
C SER A 62 3.89 0.29 -10.24
N ILE A 63 4.42 -0.86 -10.67
CA ILE A 63 5.87 -1.10 -10.83
C ILE A 63 6.40 -0.23 -11.97
N ASP A 64 5.69 -0.14 -13.09
CA ASP A 64 6.08 0.72 -14.21
C ASP A 64 6.09 2.21 -13.83
N VAL A 65 5.10 2.63 -13.04
CA VAL A 65 5.02 4.00 -12.51
C VAL A 65 6.19 4.30 -11.58
N GLU A 66 6.51 3.38 -10.67
CA GLU A 66 7.65 3.52 -9.76
C GLU A 66 8.98 3.59 -10.52
N ASN A 67 9.22 2.66 -11.45
CA ASN A 67 10.42 2.66 -12.28
C ASN A 67 10.59 3.97 -13.07
N ALA A 68 9.50 4.53 -13.60
CA ALA A 68 9.55 5.81 -14.29
C ALA A 68 9.85 6.98 -13.33
N LEU A 69 9.37 6.92 -12.08
CA LEU A 69 9.68 7.90 -11.06
C LEU A 69 11.14 7.83 -10.63
N ASP A 70 11.67 6.63 -10.42
CA ASP A 70 13.08 6.41 -10.11
C ASP A 70 13.96 6.95 -11.24
N GLU A 71 13.68 6.57 -12.50
CA GLU A 71 14.38 7.09 -13.68
C GLU A 71 14.31 8.64 -13.76
N PHE A 72 13.15 9.22 -13.44
CA PHE A 72 13.00 10.68 -13.43
C PHE A 72 13.85 11.36 -12.36
N LEU A 73 13.96 10.74 -11.19
CA LEU A 73 14.59 11.29 -10.00
C LEU A 73 16.11 11.10 -10.02
N GLU A 74 16.61 9.97 -10.51
CA GLU A 74 18.04 9.69 -10.66
C GLU A 74 18.75 10.78 -11.48
N ASP A 75 18.13 11.23 -12.57
CA ASP A 75 18.68 12.27 -13.44
C ASP A 75 18.77 13.67 -12.79
N ARG A 76 18.13 13.87 -11.63
CA ARG A 76 18.06 15.17 -10.94
C ARG A 76 18.98 15.29 -9.74
N GLY A 77 19.74 14.25 -9.42
CA GLY A 77 20.68 14.23 -8.31
C GLY A 77 20.02 13.97 -6.96
N THR A 78 20.87 13.62 -5.97
CA THR A 78 20.54 13.01 -4.67
C THR A 78 19.24 13.50 -4.04
N LEU A 79 18.24 12.61 -4.02
CA LEU A 79 17.22 12.62 -2.98
C LEU A 79 17.96 12.54 -1.65
N ALA A 80 17.80 13.55 -0.79
CA ALA A 80 18.23 13.43 0.59
C ALA A 80 17.66 12.11 1.14
N SER A 81 18.50 11.31 1.79
CA SER A 81 18.08 10.04 2.35
C SER A 81 16.92 10.28 3.32
N PHE A 82 15.69 10.03 2.89
CA PHE A 82 14.48 10.10 3.75
C PHE A 82 14.42 8.91 4.72
N SER A 83 15.56 8.27 4.97
CA SER A 83 15.66 7.11 5.85
C SER A 83 15.09 7.42 7.24
N GLU A 84 15.19 8.65 7.73
CA GLU A 84 14.67 9.07 9.05
C GLU A 84 13.14 9.02 9.18
N LEU A 85 12.38 8.94 8.07
CA LEU A 85 10.90 8.95 8.10
C LEU A 85 10.28 7.54 8.19
N TYR A 86 11.09 6.49 8.15
CA TYR A 86 10.60 5.11 8.13
C TYR A 86 11.19 4.27 9.27
N LEU A 87 10.45 3.23 9.66
CA LEU A 87 10.87 2.30 10.71
C LEU A 87 12.10 1.51 10.22
N GLN A 88 13.29 1.87 10.72
CA GLN A 88 14.56 1.35 10.20
C GLN A 88 14.96 -0.07 10.63
N GLY A 89 14.05 -0.86 11.22
CA GLY A 89 14.35 -2.27 11.48
C GLY A 89 13.49 -2.96 12.52
N GLU A 90 13.81 -4.25 12.69
CA GLU A 90 13.12 -5.24 13.52
C GLU A 90 12.93 -4.81 14.98
N ALA A 91 13.91 -4.05 15.52
CA ALA A 91 13.91 -3.54 16.89
C ALA A 91 12.73 -2.60 17.21
N MET A 92 11.95 -2.19 16.20
CA MET A 92 10.78 -1.33 16.37
C MET A 92 9.45 -2.08 16.52
N LEU A 93 9.41 -3.38 16.23
CA LEU A 93 8.22 -4.20 16.49
C LEU A 93 8.15 -4.52 17.99
N LYS A 94 7.05 -4.13 18.64
CA LYS A 94 6.88 -4.28 20.08
C LYS A 94 6.08 -5.54 20.38
N PRO A 95 6.66 -6.54 21.08
CA PRO A 95 5.89 -7.69 21.55
C PRO A 95 4.94 -7.24 22.66
N HIS A 96 3.64 -7.17 22.36
CA HIS A 96 2.64 -6.73 23.33
C HIS A 96 1.30 -7.42 23.07
N PRO A 97 0.58 -7.93 24.10
CA PRO A 97 -0.66 -8.70 23.93
C PRO A 97 -1.85 -7.92 23.35
N LEU A 98 -1.70 -6.61 23.12
CA LEU A 98 -2.72 -5.73 22.52
C LEU A 98 -2.33 -5.23 21.13
N ILE A 99 -1.22 -5.70 20.57
CA ILE A 99 -0.68 -5.24 19.29
C ILE A 99 -0.42 -6.46 18.42
N ALA A 100 -1.11 -6.54 17.29
CA ALA A 100 -0.86 -7.52 16.25
C ALA A 100 -0.42 -6.84 14.96
N TYR A 101 0.50 -7.47 14.24
CA TYR A 101 1.04 -6.98 12.97
C TYR A 101 0.43 -7.79 11.81
N GLY A 102 -0.19 -7.09 10.86
CA GLY A 102 -0.84 -7.70 9.69
C GLY A 102 -0.14 -7.34 8.39
N SER A 103 -0.48 -8.08 7.33
CA SER A 103 0.12 -7.89 6.01
C SER A 103 -0.44 -6.64 5.31
N HIS A 104 0.41 -5.92 4.57
CA HIS A 104 0.02 -4.73 3.80
C HIS A 104 0.74 -4.61 2.45
N SER A 105 1.11 -5.77 1.88
CA SER A 105 2.00 -5.90 0.72
C SER A 105 3.42 -5.41 1.01
N VAL A 106 4.38 -5.68 0.13
CA VAL A 106 5.76 -5.20 0.29
C VAL A 106 5.84 -3.73 -0.07
N ASN A 107 5.34 -3.39 -1.26
CA ASN A 107 5.55 -2.09 -1.87
C ASN A 107 4.29 -1.21 -1.90
N HIS A 108 3.18 -1.55 -1.24
CA HIS A 108 1.99 -0.70 -1.24
C HIS A 108 1.53 -0.29 -2.66
N TYR A 109 1.66 -1.20 -3.61
CA TYR A 109 1.20 -0.99 -4.99
C TYR A 109 -0.32 -1.13 -5.09
N VAL A 110 -0.90 -0.56 -6.15
CA VAL A 110 -2.30 -0.86 -6.51
C VAL A 110 -2.32 -2.31 -7.01
N MET A 111 -2.77 -3.25 -6.19
CA MET A 111 -2.66 -4.70 -6.46
C MET A 111 -3.32 -5.09 -7.78
N SER A 112 -4.47 -4.52 -8.09
CA SER A 112 -5.20 -4.75 -9.35
C SER A 112 -4.48 -4.26 -10.61
N SER A 113 -3.43 -3.43 -10.47
CA SER A 113 -2.60 -2.96 -11.59
C SER A 113 -1.50 -3.94 -11.99
N LEU A 114 -1.26 -4.95 -11.14
CA LEU A 114 -0.16 -5.90 -11.27
C LEU A 114 -0.64 -7.20 -11.92
N SER A 115 0.28 -7.90 -12.58
CA SER A 115 0.09 -9.29 -13.00
C SER A 115 -0.04 -10.22 -11.78
N GLU A 116 -0.64 -11.40 -11.94
CA GLU A 116 -0.81 -12.36 -10.85
C GLU A 116 0.53 -12.76 -10.20
N GLN A 117 1.59 -12.91 -11.00
CA GLN A 117 2.91 -13.23 -10.48
C GLN A 117 3.49 -12.09 -9.62
N GLU A 118 3.28 -10.84 -10.01
CA GLU A 118 3.71 -9.67 -9.24
C GLU A 118 2.88 -9.54 -7.96
N GLN A 119 1.56 -9.73 -8.04
CA GLN A 119 0.67 -9.76 -6.87
C GLN A 119 1.09 -10.85 -5.87
N TRP A 120 1.42 -12.05 -6.36
CA TRP A 120 1.87 -13.14 -5.52
C TRP A 120 3.14 -12.77 -4.75
N ARG A 121 4.14 -12.18 -5.41
CA ARG A 121 5.37 -11.72 -4.75
C ARG A 121 5.08 -10.68 -3.67
N GLU A 122 4.24 -9.69 -3.98
CA GLU A 122 3.81 -8.66 -3.03
C GLU A 122 3.15 -9.24 -1.76
N ILE A 123 2.33 -10.29 -1.90
CA ILE A 123 1.60 -10.92 -0.81
C ILE A 123 2.50 -11.90 -0.03
N GLU A 124 3.15 -12.84 -0.73
CA GLU A 124 3.95 -13.90 -0.12
C GLU A 124 5.18 -13.34 0.59
N GLU A 125 5.90 -12.40 -0.03
CA GLU A 125 7.13 -11.89 0.56
C GLU A 125 6.85 -11.08 1.83
N ASN A 126 5.76 -10.30 1.84
CA ASN A 126 5.34 -9.55 3.02
C ASN A 126 4.94 -10.50 4.16
N ARG A 127 4.16 -11.54 3.85
CA ARG A 127 3.77 -12.55 4.84
C ARG A 127 4.98 -13.30 5.38
N ARG A 128 5.90 -13.71 4.51
CA ARG A 128 7.14 -14.39 4.91
C ARG A 128 8.00 -13.48 5.80
N PHE A 129 8.10 -12.19 5.47
CA PHE A 129 8.79 -11.21 6.30
C PHE A 129 8.15 -11.09 7.69
N LEU A 130 6.84 -10.92 7.77
CA LEU A 130 6.13 -10.85 9.06
C LEU A 130 6.28 -12.14 9.90
N ASN A 131 6.26 -13.30 9.26
CA ASN A 131 6.42 -14.59 9.92
C ASN A 131 7.87 -14.91 10.30
N SER A 132 8.84 -14.10 9.86
CA SER A 132 10.25 -14.27 10.27
C SER A 132 10.52 -13.73 11.68
N PHE A 133 9.62 -12.92 12.24
CA PHE A 133 9.77 -12.35 13.57
C PHE A 133 9.37 -13.34 14.66
N GLU A 134 10.31 -13.69 15.53
CA GLU A 134 10.02 -14.42 16.75
C GLU A 134 9.40 -13.51 17.81
N ASN A 135 8.42 -14.02 18.56
CA ASN A 135 7.76 -13.34 19.69
C ASN A 135 6.92 -12.09 19.34
N VAL A 136 6.68 -11.82 18.06
CA VAL A 136 5.75 -10.78 17.61
C VAL A 136 4.39 -11.41 17.31
N GLN A 137 3.31 -10.83 17.81
CA GLN A 137 1.96 -11.27 17.46
C GLN A 137 1.64 -10.83 16.03
N THR A 138 1.31 -11.77 15.15
CA THR A 138 0.86 -11.49 13.79
C THR A 138 -0.62 -11.80 13.64
N THR A 139 -1.23 -11.27 12.59
CA THR A 139 -2.59 -11.61 12.16
C THR A 139 -2.59 -12.05 10.71
N ASP A 140 -3.48 -12.99 10.38
CA ASP A 140 -3.68 -13.48 9.01
C ASP A 140 -4.55 -12.53 8.15
N VAL A 141 -4.85 -11.32 8.62
CA VAL A 141 -5.58 -10.32 7.84
C VAL A 141 -4.64 -9.62 6.85
N PHE A 142 -5.01 -9.59 5.57
CA PHE A 142 -4.34 -8.81 4.53
C PHE A 142 -5.02 -7.45 4.36
N SER A 143 -4.34 -6.38 4.76
CA SER A 143 -4.79 -5.03 4.46
C SER A 143 -4.42 -4.69 3.02
N VAL A 144 -5.41 -4.45 2.18
CA VAL A 144 -5.16 -4.09 0.77
C VAL A 144 -4.60 -2.67 0.72
N PRO A 145 -3.46 -2.42 0.04
CA PRO A 145 -2.95 -1.07 -0.23
C PRO A 145 -4.04 -0.18 -0.83
N PHE A 146 -4.21 1.04 -0.29
CA PHE A 146 -5.30 1.98 -0.61
C PHE A 146 -6.71 1.49 -0.24
N GLY A 147 -7.05 0.24 -0.52
CA GLY A 147 -8.21 -0.49 0.01
C GLY A 147 -9.58 -0.07 -0.55
N GLY A 148 -9.62 0.61 -1.69
CA GLY A 148 -10.84 0.86 -2.45
C GLY A 148 -11.22 -0.32 -3.37
N GLU A 149 -12.43 -0.29 -3.90
CA GLU A 149 -13.00 -1.35 -4.77
C GLU A 149 -12.20 -1.63 -6.05
N ARG A 150 -11.35 -0.69 -6.46
CA ARG A 150 -10.53 -0.82 -7.67
C ARG A 150 -9.10 -1.17 -7.36
N ASP A 151 -8.69 -1.23 -6.09
CA ASP A 151 -7.29 -1.37 -5.71
C ASP A 151 -6.83 -2.84 -5.63
N TYR A 152 -7.78 -3.78 -5.69
CA TYR A 152 -7.59 -5.22 -5.76
C TYR A 152 -8.57 -5.84 -6.76
N ASN A 153 -8.37 -7.12 -7.09
CA ASN A 153 -9.27 -7.88 -7.96
C ASN A 153 -9.40 -9.34 -7.46
N ASP A 154 -10.17 -10.15 -8.17
CA ASP A 154 -10.42 -11.55 -7.80
C ASP A 154 -9.13 -12.37 -7.66
N ALA A 155 -8.13 -12.10 -8.50
CA ALA A 155 -6.83 -12.74 -8.39
C ALA A 155 -6.12 -12.36 -7.08
N THR A 156 -6.18 -11.09 -6.67
CA THR A 156 -5.67 -10.66 -5.35
C THR A 156 -6.32 -11.44 -4.21
N MET A 157 -7.64 -11.67 -4.29
CA MET A 157 -8.37 -12.42 -3.27
C MET A 157 -7.93 -13.88 -3.23
N GLN A 158 -7.81 -14.54 -4.38
CA GLN A 158 -7.39 -15.93 -4.46
C GLN A 158 -5.95 -16.12 -3.95
N LEU A 159 -5.03 -15.26 -4.38
CA LEU A 159 -3.63 -15.30 -3.94
C LEU A 159 -3.51 -15.02 -2.44
N ALA A 160 -4.37 -14.17 -1.87
CA ALA A 160 -4.41 -13.97 -0.42
C ALA A 160 -4.84 -15.24 0.33
N VAL A 161 -5.84 -15.98 -0.17
CA VAL A 161 -6.24 -17.29 0.38
C VAL A 161 -5.09 -18.28 0.30
N GLU A 162 -4.46 -18.38 -0.88
CA GLU A 162 -3.35 -19.30 -1.12
C GLU A 162 -2.14 -19.02 -0.22
N ALA A 163 -1.87 -17.74 0.06
CA ALA A 163 -0.85 -17.34 1.01
C ALA A 163 -1.23 -17.68 2.47
N GLY A 164 -2.50 -17.96 2.76
CA GLY A 164 -3.00 -18.32 4.09
C GLY A 164 -3.62 -17.16 4.87
N HIS A 165 -4.09 -16.12 4.19
CA HIS A 165 -4.84 -15.04 4.84
C HIS A 165 -6.27 -15.46 5.18
N SER A 166 -6.85 -14.86 6.23
CA SER A 166 -8.18 -15.18 6.74
C SER A 166 -9.24 -14.10 6.46
N ALA A 167 -8.82 -12.88 6.11
CA ALA A 167 -9.70 -11.81 5.66
C ALA A 167 -8.94 -10.73 4.87
N LEU A 168 -9.68 -9.92 4.13
CA LEU A 168 -9.20 -8.67 3.54
C LEU A 168 -9.65 -7.47 4.37
N LEU A 169 -8.75 -6.54 4.66
CA LEU A 169 -9.05 -5.27 5.32
C LEU A 169 -8.99 -4.11 4.31
N LEU A 170 -10.12 -3.43 4.15
CA LEU A 170 -10.40 -2.43 3.12
C LEU A 170 -10.61 -1.03 3.72
N SER A 171 -10.59 0.00 2.87
CA SER A 171 -10.68 1.42 3.28
C SER A 171 -11.82 2.16 2.59
N ARG A 172 -12.96 1.48 2.36
CA ARG A 172 -14.11 2.06 1.65
C ARG A 172 -14.90 3.07 2.49
N GLY A 173 -14.58 3.21 3.78
CA GLY A 173 -15.24 4.17 4.67
C GLY A 173 -16.70 3.78 4.95
N MET A 174 -16.93 2.48 5.16
CA MET A 174 -18.25 1.89 5.41
C MET A 174 -18.30 1.25 6.80
N ILE A 175 -19.50 1.20 7.39
CA ILE A 175 -19.76 0.40 8.59
C ILE A 175 -20.22 -0.98 8.10
N GLN A 176 -19.60 -2.03 8.61
CA GLN A 176 -20.06 -3.39 8.34
C GLN A 176 -21.43 -3.60 9.01
N LYS A 177 -22.46 -3.87 8.20
CA LYS A 177 -23.81 -4.16 8.69
C LYS A 177 -24.06 -5.68 8.67
N GLY A 178 -24.21 -6.28 9.85
CA GLY A 178 -24.56 -7.70 10.01
C GLY A 178 -23.38 -8.68 10.01
N GLU A 179 -23.68 -9.98 10.07
CA GLU A 179 -22.69 -11.06 9.95
C GLU A 179 -22.01 -10.98 8.57
N HIS A 180 -20.70 -11.29 8.55
CA HIS A 180 -19.80 -11.11 7.41
C HIS A 180 -20.49 -11.30 6.06
N VAL A 181 -20.42 -10.27 5.23
CA VAL A 181 -20.93 -10.33 3.87
C VAL A 181 -19.94 -11.19 3.08
N ASP A 182 -20.22 -12.49 3.04
CA ASP A 182 -19.43 -13.48 2.32
C ASP A 182 -19.70 -13.30 0.81
N ARG A 183 -19.02 -12.30 0.23
CA ARG A 183 -19.13 -11.90 -1.19
C ARG A 183 -18.08 -12.58 -2.07
N GLY A 184 -17.24 -13.43 -1.50
CA GLY A 184 -16.13 -14.06 -2.20
C GLY A 184 -15.47 -15.16 -1.37
N VAL A 185 -14.25 -15.52 -1.73
CA VAL A 185 -13.47 -16.60 -1.08
C VAL A 185 -12.92 -16.17 0.30
N LEU A 186 -12.88 -14.86 0.57
CA LEU A 186 -12.39 -14.26 1.81
C LEU A 186 -13.41 -13.27 2.37
N PRO A 187 -13.64 -13.26 3.70
CA PRO A 187 -14.34 -12.16 4.36
C PRO A 187 -13.66 -10.82 4.10
N GLU A 188 -14.44 -9.82 3.73
CA GLU A 188 -14.01 -8.43 3.60
C GLU A 188 -14.41 -7.63 4.84
N ILE A 189 -13.48 -6.87 5.40
CA ILE A 189 -13.66 -6.03 6.58
C ILE A 189 -13.39 -4.58 6.18
N ASP A 190 -14.38 -3.71 6.36
CA ASP A 190 -14.23 -2.29 6.07
C ASP A 190 -13.69 -1.48 7.24
N ARG A 191 -12.76 -0.56 6.93
CA ARG A 191 -12.32 0.49 7.84
C ARG A 191 -13.12 1.77 7.65
N LEU A 192 -13.46 2.39 8.78
CA LEU A 192 -13.91 3.76 8.84
C LEU A 192 -12.72 4.71 8.74
N MET A 193 -12.81 5.68 7.83
CA MET A 193 -11.75 6.66 7.57
C MET A 193 -12.30 8.10 7.71
N PRO A 194 -12.70 8.51 8.93
CA PRO A 194 -13.21 9.86 9.17
C PRO A 194 -12.12 10.89 8.84
N ARG A 195 -12.51 11.98 8.18
CA ARG A 195 -11.60 13.10 7.85
C ARG A 195 -11.50 14.15 8.95
N THR A 196 -12.10 13.86 10.10
CA THR A 196 -12.14 14.73 11.27
C THR A 196 -11.49 14.01 12.44
N SER A 197 -10.80 14.77 13.27
CA SER A 197 -10.24 14.33 14.54
C SER A 197 -11.06 14.78 15.75
N SER A 198 -12.14 15.55 15.55
CA SER A 198 -13.03 15.97 16.65
C SER A 198 -14.00 14.85 17.04
N ALA A 199 -14.30 14.76 18.33
CA ALA A 199 -15.24 13.76 18.85
C ALA A 199 -16.64 13.98 18.27
N GLU A 200 -17.08 15.22 18.16
CA GLU A 200 -18.37 15.61 17.57
C GLU A 200 -18.42 15.25 16.08
N GLY A 201 -17.33 15.49 15.35
CA GLY A 201 -17.24 15.15 13.94
C GLY A 201 -17.23 13.64 13.72
N LEU A 202 -16.54 12.88 14.57
CA LEU A 202 -16.56 11.42 14.52
C LEU A 202 -17.94 10.87 14.83
N HIS A 203 -18.61 11.40 15.86
CA HIS A 203 -19.97 11.05 16.21
C HIS A 203 -20.93 11.30 15.04
N SER A 204 -20.91 12.50 14.46
CA SER A 204 -21.74 12.81 13.28
C SER A 204 -21.47 11.83 12.13
N PHE A 205 -20.19 11.56 11.83
CA PHE A 205 -19.81 10.65 10.76
C PHE A 205 -20.32 9.21 10.99
N LEU A 206 -20.25 8.71 12.23
CA LEU A 206 -20.74 7.38 12.58
C LEU A 206 -22.27 7.28 12.44
N PHE A 207 -23.00 8.31 12.87
CA PHE A 207 -24.46 8.36 12.73
C PHE A 207 -24.89 8.37 11.27
N ASP A 208 -24.25 9.18 10.43
CA ASP A 208 -24.54 9.25 8.99
C ASP A 208 -24.30 7.89 8.31
N LYS A 209 -23.23 7.18 8.70
CA LYS A 209 -22.87 5.88 8.12
C LYS A 209 -23.69 4.71 8.67
N ALA A 210 -24.24 4.81 9.87
CA ALA A 210 -25.13 3.81 10.42
C ALA A 210 -26.53 3.87 9.77
N ALA A 211 -26.97 5.05 9.34
CA ALA A 211 -28.30 5.30 8.77
C ALA A 211 -28.49 4.83 7.31
N VAL A 212 -27.41 4.56 6.56
CA VAL A 212 -27.41 4.06 5.16
C VAL A 212 -27.11 2.59 5.14
#